data_AF-A0A4Y9INU2-F1
#
_entry.id   AF-A0A4Y9INU2-F1
#
_cell.length_a   1.000
_cell.length_b   1.000
_cell.length_c   1.000
_cell.angle_alpha   90.00
_cell.angle_beta   90.00
_cell.angle_gamma   90.00
#
_symmetry.space_group_name_H-M   'P 1'
#
loop_
_entity.id
_entity.type
_entity.pdbx_description
1 polymer ?
#
loop_
_entity_poly.entity_id
_entity_poly.type
_entity_poly.pdbx_seq_one_letter_code
_entity_poly.pdbx_strand_id
1 'polypeptide(L)'
;MERNVTLDYFKVFLSILVITIHIGPLSATYPLLNWLISQGIARIAVPCFFVINGYYLAKKIDNPKALKKYIRHLLIIYAVWSAFYILLNMDQPPITVSLFLEYITLGILHLWYVIALVYGTLLLYIAKKFIKNDTVLLVLAILIFSIGVFCEPLRDGNIHIVRNGFFVGFPFIFLGYYIYKHNLILKSGSITLAALIALSLITSCIESSYAKDMCFVRDTYLSLIVCCPAIIIFVFKHSSYRMPNTYLTYLSSLGSAIYFIHYFVIIKLWGISMPYTIIRFGVILFLSIILSVFIIYINKRIKIFL
;
A
#
# COMPACT_ATOMS: atom_id res chain seq x y z
N MET A 1 -14.87 -7.85 20.59
CA MET A 1 -14.90 -8.12 19.15
C MET A 1 -13.66 -8.94 18.81
N GLU A 2 -13.83 -10.08 18.17
CA GLU A 2 -12.72 -10.94 17.77
C GLU A 2 -11.82 -10.28 16.72
N ARG A 3 -10.55 -10.67 16.73
CA ARG A 3 -9.51 -10.11 15.88
C ARG A 3 -9.17 -11.05 14.74
N ASN A 4 -9.07 -10.52 13.52
CA ASN A 4 -8.68 -11.27 12.34
C ASN A 4 -7.15 -11.44 12.30
N VAL A 5 -6.68 -12.60 12.78
CA VAL A 5 -5.24 -12.88 12.91
C VAL A 5 -4.60 -13.11 11.54
N THR A 6 -5.32 -13.75 10.62
CA THR A 6 -4.85 -13.97 9.24
C THR A 6 -4.52 -12.66 8.54
N LEU A 7 -5.36 -11.64 8.71
CA LEU A 7 -5.11 -10.31 8.16
C LEU A 7 -3.85 -9.66 8.76
N ASP A 8 -3.61 -9.83 10.06
CA ASP A 8 -2.44 -9.24 10.71
C ASP A 8 -1.14 -9.82 10.14
N TYR A 9 -1.06 -11.14 9.97
CA TYR A 9 0.07 -11.79 9.27
C TYR A 9 0.17 -11.34 7.81
N PHE A 10 -0.97 -11.23 7.12
CA PHE A 10 -0.99 -10.79 5.74
C PHE A 10 -0.44 -9.36 5.57
N LYS A 11 -0.74 -8.43 6.49
CA LYS A 11 -0.16 -7.08 6.48
C LYS A 11 1.35 -7.09 6.68
N VAL A 12 1.88 -7.98 7.52
CA VAL A 12 3.34 -8.17 7.66
C VAL A 12 3.93 -8.65 6.34
N PHE A 13 3.31 -9.66 5.71
CA PHE A 13 3.71 -10.14 4.38
C PHE A 13 3.71 -9.02 3.33
N LEU A 14 2.64 -8.21 3.24
CA LEU A 14 2.60 -7.06 2.33
C LEU A 14 3.73 -6.07 2.61
N SER A 15 4.09 -5.85 3.88
CA SER A 15 5.19 -4.94 4.26
C SER A 15 6.55 -5.48 3.84
N ILE A 16 6.74 -6.80 3.87
CA ILE A 16 7.93 -7.46 3.32
C ILE A 16 7.99 -7.25 1.81
N LEU A 17 6.87 -7.38 1.09
CA LEU A 17 6.81 -7.09 -0.34
C LEU A 17 7.16 -5.63 -0.66
N VAL A 18 6.76 -4.66 0.18
CA VAL A 18 7.19 -3.26 0.03
C VAL A 18 8.72 -3.14 0.09
N ILE A 19 9.37 -3.81 1.04
CA ILE A 19 10.85 -3.83 1.12
C ILE A 19 11.44 -4.50 -0.12
N THR A 20 10.84 -5.59 -0.62
CA THR A 20 11.27 -6.28 -1.83
C THR A 20 11.29 -5.35 -3.04
N ILE A 21 10.25 -4.51 -3.22
CA ILE A 21 10.19 -3.52 -4.31
C ILE A 21 11.39 -2.57 -4.27
N HIS A 22 11.78 -2.09 -3.08
CA HIS A 22 12.84 -1.10 -2.94
C HIS A 22 14.26 -1.68 -3.04
N ILE A 23 14.45 -2.93 -2.63
CA ILE A 23 15.78 -3.52 -2.52
C ILE A 23 16.14 -4.39 -3.72
N GLY A 24 15.17 -5.09 -4.33
CA GLY A 24 15.50 -6.04 -5.40
C GLY A 24 16.47 -7.12 -4.91
N PRO A 25 16.08 -7.98 -3.95
CA PRO A 25 16.98 -8.90 -3.24
C PRO A 25 17.76 -9.86 -4.13
N LEU A 26 17.31 -10.09 -5.37
CA LEU A 26 17.93 -11.02 -6.29
C LEU A 26 18.61 -10.31 -7.46
N SER A 27 18.71 -8.98 -7.46
CA SER A 27 19.14 -8.24 -8.65
C SER A 27 20.60 -8.54 -9.02
N ALA A 28 21.47 -8.80 -8.05
CA ALA A 28 22.87 -9.16 -8.29
C ALA A 28 23.07 -10.62 -8.75
N THR A 29 22.16 -11.53 -8.39
CA THR A 29 22.34 -12.98 -8.63
C THR A 29 21.45 -13.52 -9.74
N TYR A 30 20.18 -13.12 -9.77
CA TYR A 30 19.17 -13.57 -10.72
C TYR A 30 18.33 -12.38 -11.23
N PRO A 31 18.86 -11.53 -12.13
CA PRO A 31 18.23 -10.26 -12.52
C PRO A 31 16.80 -10.41 -13.08
N LEU A 32 16.55 -11.44 -13.90
CA LEU A 32 15.21 -11.70 -14.45
C LEU A 32 14.21 -12.10 -13.36
N LEU A 33 14.60 -13.04 -12.49
CA LEU A 33 13.75 -13.47 -11.38
C LEU A 33 13.49 -12.30 -10.42
N ASN A 34 14.51 -11.47 -10.16
CA ASN A 34 14.36 -10.26 -9.37
C ASN A 34 13.33 -9.30 -9.96
N TRP A 35 13.35 -9.11 -11.27
CA TRP A 35 12.41 -8.26 -11.97
C TRP A 35 10.98 -8.78 -11.80
N LEU A 36 10.74 -10.06 -12.11
CA LEU A 36 9.40 -10.66 -12.01
C LEU A 36 8.84 -10.60 -10.58
N ILE A 37 9.69 -10.80 -9.57
CA ILE A 37 9.29 -10.72 -8.17
C ILE A 37 9.09 -9.28 -7.72
N SER A 38 10.11 -8.43 -7.85
CA SER A 38 10.11 -7.08 -7.25
C SER A 38 9.29 -6.08 -8.07
N GLN A 39 9.33 -6.21 -9.40
CA GLN A 39 8.58 -5.36 -10.31
C GLN A 39 7.25 -5.98 -10.74
N GLY A 40 7.06 -7.30 -10.67
CA GLY A 40 5.76 -7.92 -10.91
C GLY A 40 4.99 -8.18 -9.61
N ILE A 41 5.22 -9.35 -9.00
CA ILE A 41 4.41 -9.89 -7.90
C ILE A 41 4.34 -8.92 -6.70
N ALA A 42 5.46 -8.31 -6.30
CA ALA A 42 5.50 -7.46 -5.12
C ALA A 42 4.64 -6.19 -5.27
N ARG A 43 4.30 -5.77 -6.50
CA ARG A 43 3.45 -4.60 -6.78
C ARG A 43 2.01 -4.72 -6.26
N ILE A 44 1.57 -5.91 -5.83
CA ILE A 44 0.28 -6.08 -5.11
C ILE A 44 0.26 -5.37 -3.75
N ALA A 45 1.42 -5.07 -3.16
CA ALA A 45 1.55 -4.68 -1.76
C ALA A 45 0.67 -3.47 -1.37
N VAL A 46 0.91 -2.33 -2.01
CA VAL A 46 0.23 -1.07 -1.69
C VAL A 46 -1.25 -1.08 -2.11
N PRO A 47 -1.64 -1.56 -3.31
CA PRO A 47 -3.05 -1.73 -3.66
C PRO A 47 -3.83 -2.62 -2.68
N CYS A 48 -3.24 -3.72 -2.18
CA CYS A 48 -3.87 -4.53 -1.15
C CYS A 48 -4.10 -3.73 0.16
N PHE A 49 -3.16 -2.89 0.57
CA PHE A 49 -3.37 -1.99 1.71
C PHE A 49 -4.54 -1.02 1.48
N PHE A 50 -4.70 -0.46 0.28
CA PHE A 50 -5.86 0.37 -0.07
C PHE A 50 -7.18 -0.40 0.02
N VAL A 51 -7.25 -1.62 -0.54
CA VAL A 51 -8.46 -2.47 -0.48
C VAL A 51 -8.81 -2.82 0.97
N ILE A 52 -7.83 -3.18 1.80
CA ILE A 52 -8.04 -3.44 3.24
C ILE A 52 -8.62 -2.20 3.93
N ASN A 53 -8.04 -1.01 3.69
CA ASN A 53 -8.54 0.22 4.30
C ASN A 53 -9.95 0.58 3.80
N GLY A 54 -10.22 0.42 2.50
CA GLY A 54 -11.55 0.62 1.92
C GLY A 54 -12.61 -0.29 2.53
N TYR A 55 -12.28 -1.56 2.77
CA TYR A 55 -13.18 -2.52 3.40
C TYR A 55 -13.61 -2.07 4.81
N TYR A 56 -12.66 -1.63 5.64
CA TYR A 56 -12.98 -1.12 6.97
C TYR A 56 -13.60 0.29 6.95
N LEU A 57 -13.27 1.11 5.95
CA LEU A 57 -13.85 2.43 5.75
C LEU A 57 -15.34 2.37 5.45
N ALA A 58 -15.84 1.30 4.83
CA ALA A 58 -17.25 1.13 4.50
C ALA A 58 -18.20 1.20 5.70
N LYS A 59 -17.71 0.88 6.91
CA LYS A 59 -18.47 1.02 8.17
C LYS A 59 -18.53 2.47 8.69
N LYS A 60 -17.64 3.34 8.20
CA LYS A 60 -17.44 4.71 8.70
C LYS A 60 -17.86 5.78 7.69
N ILE A 61 -17.99 5.43 6.41
CA ILE A 61 -18.20 6.40 5.31
C ILE A 61 -19.49 7.21 5.49
N ASP A 62 -20.52 6.59 6.06
CA ASP A 62 -21.83 7.21 6.29
C ASP A 62 -21.86 8.06 7.57
N ASN A 63 -20.79 8.05 8.39
CA ASN A 63 -20.69 8.79 9.64
C ASN A 63 -19.60 9.90 9.54
N PRO A 64 -19.98 11.18 9.33
CA PRO A 64 -19.03 12.27 9.16
C PRO A 64 -18.07 12.46 10.34
N LYS A 65 -18.52 12.23 11.59
CA LYS A 65 -17.67 12.34 12.77
C LYS A 65 -16.59 11.25 12.79
N ALA A 66 -16.97 10.01 12.48
CA ALA A 66 -16.03 8.89 12.38
C ALA A 66 -15.04 9.07 11.23
N LEU A 67 -15.50 9.57 10.08
CA LEU A 67 -14.66 9.88 8.93
C LEU A 67 -13.65 10.99 9.24
N LYS A 68 -14.10 12.10 9.86
CA LYS A 68 -13.21 13.20 10.29
C LYS A 68 -12.13 12.70 11.25
N LYS A 69 -12.49 11.84 12.21
CA LYS A 69 -11.54 11.23 13.14
C LYS A 69 -10.51 10.34 12.42
N TYR A 70 -10.95 9.56 11.43
CA TYR A 70 -10.07 8.71 10.62
C TYR A 70 -9.09 9.54 9.79
N ILE A 71 -9.57 10.55 9.05
CA ILE A 71 -8.72 11.42 8.24
C ILE A 71 -7.73 12.19 9.13
N ARG A 72 -8.18 12.75 10.26
CA ARG A 72 -7.28 13.43 11.21
C ARG A 72 -6.16 12.52 11.68
N HIS A 73 -6.47 11.27 11.99
CA HIS A 73 -5.47 10.30 12.41
C HIS A 73 -4.44 10.01 11.30
N LEU A 74 -4.88 9.82 10.05
CA LEU A 74 -3.96 9.64 8.91
C LEU A 74 -3.06 10.86 8.70
N LEU A 75 -3.62 12.08 8.81
CA LEU A 75 -2.86 13.32 8.68
C LEU A 75 -1.83 13.49 9.81
N ILE A 76 -2.15 13.09 11.04
CA ILE A 76 -1.19 13.09 12.17
C ILE A 76 -0.05 12.12 11.88
N ILE A 77 -0.35 10.89 11.47
CA ILE A 77 0.66 9.89 11.09
C ILE A 77 1.56 10.46 9.98
N TYR A 78 0.95 11.01 8.93
CA TYR A 78 1.70 11.61 7.83
C TYR A 78 2.62 12.74 8.30
N ALA A 79 2.13 13.66 9.11
CA ALA A 79 2.90 14.80 9.60
C ALA A 79 4.09 14.35 10.47
N VAL A 80 3.87 13.39 11.38
CA VAL A 80 4.91 12.85 12.26
C VAL A 80 6.02 12.18 11.45
N TRP A 81 5.66 11.30 10.52
CA TRP A 81 6.65 10.61 9.69
C TRP A 81 7.32 11.54 8.69
N SER A 82 6.60 12.52 8.13
CA SER A 82 7.20 13.53 7.25
C SER A 82 8.23 14.36 8.01
N ALA A 83 7.90 14.83 9.21
CA ALA A 83 8.84 15.54 10.07
C ALA A 83 10.07 14.68 10.38
N PHE A 84 9.87 13.40 10.72
CA PHE A 84 10.97 12.46 10.94
C PHE A 84 11.91 12.35 9.73
N TYR A 85 11.38 12.18 8.51
CA TYR A 85 12.21 12.05 7.30
C TYR A 85 12.86 13.37 6.85
N ILE A 86 12.20 14.51 7.03
CA ILE A 86 12.77 15.83 6.76
C ILE A 86 13.95 16.10 7.71
N LEU A 87 13.77 15.84 9.00
CA LEU A 87 14.83 16.01 10.01
C LEU A 87 16.02 15.06 9.82
N LEU A 88 15.86 13.97 9.08
CA LEU A 88 16.95 13.05 8.77
C LEU A 88 17.75 13.45 7.53
N ASN A 89 17.18 14.32 6.69
CA ASN A 89 17.77 14.77 5.43
C ASN A 89 18.24 16.24 5.52
N MET A 90 18.73 16.69 6.68
CA MET A 90 19.10 18.09 6.92
C MET A 90 20.22 18.63 6.02
N ASP A 91 20.97 17.75 5.36
CA ASP A 91 22.05 18.14 4.43
C ASP A 91 21.52 18.51 3.02
N GLN A 92 20.21 18.43 2.79
CA GLN A 92 19.56 18.80 1.54
C GLN A 92 19.23 20.31 1.49
N PRO A 93 19.12 20.89 0.29
CA PRO A 93 18.75 22.30 0.15
C PRO A 93 17.40 22.62 0.81
N PRO A 94 17.16 23.89 1.19
CA PRO A 94 15.91 24.30 1.83
C PRO A 94 14.68 23.90 1.02
N ILE A 95 13.61 23.53 1.72
CA ILE A 95 12.34 23.15 1.09
C ILE A 95 11.75 24.39 0.39
N THR A 96 11.65 24.32 -0.94
CA THR A 96 10.97 25.33 -1.74
C THR A 96 9.45 25.23 -1.58
N VAL A 97 8.72 26.30 -1.93
CA VAL A 97 7.24 26.29 -1.89
C VAL A 97 6.66 25.20 -2.80
N SER A 98 7.24 24.98 -3.98
CA SER A 98 6.80 23.93 -4.90
C SER A 98 6.97 22.54 -4.31
N LEU A 99 8.11 22.25 -3.69
CA LEU A 99 8.39 20.97 -3.05
C LEU A 99 7.49 20.75 -1.83
N PHE A 100 7.23 21.79 -1.05
CA PHE A 100 6.28 21.72 0.06
C PHE A 100 4.86 21.39 -0.41
N LEU A 101 4.40 22.02 -1.50
CA LEU A 101 3.12 21.70 -2.11
C LEU A 101 3.07 20.26 -2.61
N GLU A 102 4.14 19.78 -3.24
CA GLU A 102 4.28 18.39 -3.66
C GLU A 102 4.18 17.42 -2.46
N TYR A 103 4.86 17.74 -1.35
CA TYR A 103 4.78 16.92 -0.14
C TYR A 103 3.37 16.87 0.45
N ILE A 104 2.59 17.94 0.42
CA ILE A 104 1.22 17.92 0.95
C ILE A 104 0.23 17.24 -0.02
N THR A 105 0.47 17.34 -1.32
CA THR A 105 -0.47 16.86 -2.35
C THR A 105 -0.19 15.44 -2.80
N LEU A 106 1.07 15.05 -2.90
CA LEU A 106 1.51 13.78 -3.47
C LEU A 106 2.23 12.89 -2.46
N GLY A 107 2.75 13.50 -1.39
CA GLY A 107 3.39 12.83 -0.28
C GLY A 107 4.89 12.63 -0.47
N ILE A 108 5.64 12.71 0.62
CA ILE A 108 7.11 12.53 0.62
C ILE A 108 7.51 11.05 0.52
N LEU A 109 8.48 10.73 -0.34
CA LEU A 109 9.12 9.40 -0.43
C LEU A 109 8.09 8.24 -0.50
N HIS A 110 8.24 7.19 0.32
CA HIS A 110 7.27 6.10 0.41
C HIS A 110 5.97 6.50 1.11
N LEU A 111 5.88 7.64 1.82
CA LEU A 111 4.68 8.07 2.56
C LEU A 111 3.51 8.54 1.67
N TRP A 112 3.71 8.64 0.35
CA TRP A 112 2.66 8.92 -0.63
C TRP A 112 1.37 8.13 -0.42
N TYR A 113 1.49 6.88 0.04
CA TYR A 113 0.35 6.00 0.29
C TYR A 113 -0.61 6.61 1.31
N VAL A 114 -0.10 7.24 2.37
CA VAL A 114 -0.94 7.83 3.42
C VAL A 114 -1.73 9.02 2.87
N ILE A 115 -1.08 9.87 2.07
CA ILE A 115 -1.71 11.01 1.41
C ILE A 115 -2.73 10.54 0.36
N ALA A 116 -2.36 9.57 -0.47
CA ALA A 116 -3.27 8.94 -1.42
C ALA A 116 -4.46 8.27 -0.72
N LEU A 117 -4.28 7.73 0.49
CA LEU A 117 -5.35 7.15 1.30
C LEU A 117 -6.31 8.23 1.83
N VAL A 118 -5.79 9.39 2.24
CA VAL A 118 -6.60 10.55 2.64
C VAL A 118 -7.43 11.04 1.45
N TYR A 119 -6.79 11.31 0.31
CA TYR A 119 -7.49 11.81 -0.87
C TYR A 119 -8.46 10.79 -1.45
N GLY A 120 -8.08 9.52 -1.57
CA GLY A 120 -8.98 8.48 -2.04
C GLY A 120 -10.19 8.26 -1.12
N THR A 121 -10.01 8.41 0.20
CA THR A 121 -11.10 8.40 1.18
C THR A 121 -12.06 9.57 0.98
N LEU A 122 -11.52 10.79 0.78
CA LEU A 122 -12.32 11.99 0.51
C LEU A 122 -13.08 11.88 -0.81
N LEU A 123 -12.42 11.40 -1.87
CA LEU A 123 -13.02 11.16 -3.18
C LEU A 123 -14.16 10.16 -3.07
N LEU A 124 -13.97 9.04 -2.35
CA LEU A 124 -15.05 8.08 -2.11
C LEU A 124 -16.23 8.73 -1.37
N TYR A 125 -15.96 9.49 -0.31
CA TYR A 125 -17.00 10.15 0.46
C TYR A 125 -17.81 11.14 -0.39
N ILE A 126 -17.14 11.95 -1.21
CA ILE A 126 -17.76 12.90 -2.13
C ILE A 126 -18.55 12.15 -3.21
N ALA A 127 -17.95 11.16 -3.86
CA ALA A 127 -18.58 10.38 -4.91
C ALA A 127 -19.87 9.69 -4.43
N LYS A 128 -19.90 9.16 -3.20
CA LYS A 128 -21.12 8.57 -2.59
C LYS A 128 -22.22 9.59 -2.28
N LYS A 129 -21.93 10.90 -2.24
CA LYS A 129 -22.97 11.93 -2.15
C LYS A 129 -23.73 12.06 -3.46
N PHE A 130 -23.02 12.03 -4.59
CA PHE A 130 -23.57 12.28 -5.92
C PHE A 130 -24.03 11.00 -6.65
N ILE A 131 -23.31 9.89 -6.47
CA ILE A 131 -23.55 8.63 -7.18
C ILE A 131 -23.98 7.58 -6.15
N LYS A 132 -25.27 7.22 -6.18
CA LYS A 132 -25.83 6.21 -5.28
C LYS A 132 -25.61 4.78 -5.78
N ASN A 133 -25.59 4.60 -7.10
CA ASN A 133 -25.39 3.29 -7.73
C ASN A 133 -23.91 2.86 -7.65
N ASP A 134 -23.64 1.82 -6.85
CA ASP A 134 -22.29 1.29 -6.65
C ASP A 134 -21.71 0.63 -7.91
N THR A 135 -22.54 0.12 -8.84
CA THR A 135 -22.07 -0.41 -10.12
C THR A 135 -21.50 0.69 -11.02
N VAL A 136 -22.13 1.87 -11.03
CA VAL A 136 -21.62 3.02 -11.79
C VAL A 136 -20.27 3.48 -11.22
N LEU A 137 -20.15 3.53 -9.89
CA LEU A 137 -18.88 3.83 -9.23
C LEU A 137 -17.81 2.78 -9.50
N LEU A 138 -18.18 1.50 -9.60
CA LEU A 138 -17.26 0.44 -9.96
C LEU A 138 -16.69 0.62 -11.37
N VAL A 139 -17.55 0.90 -12.35
CA VAL A 139 -17.12 1.18 -13.72
C VAL A 139 -16.21 2.40 -13.76
N LEU A 140 -16.58 3.49 -13.06
CA LEU A 140 -15.73 4.69 -12.97
C LEU A 140 -14.38 4.41 -12.30
N ALA A 141 -14.34 3.64 -11.22
CA ALA A 141 -13.10 3.24 -10.56
C ALA A 141 -12.18 2.45 -11.50
N ILE A 142 -12.75 1.51 -12.28
CA ILE A 142 -12.00 0.72 -13.28
C ILE A 142 -11.48 1.61 -14.41
N LEU A 143 -12.29 2.54 -14.91
CA LEU A 143 -11.89 3.47 -15.96
C LEU A 143 -10.79 4.42 -15.48
N ILE A 144 -10.96 5.03 -14.30
CA ILE A 144 -9.96 5.91 -13.70
C ILE A 144 -8.63 5.19 -13.54
N PHE A 145 -8.63 3.98 -12.95
CA PHE A 145 -7.41 3.20 -12.79
C PHE A 145 -6.77 2.86 -14.15
N SER A 146 -7.57 2.40 -15.11
CA SER A 146 -7.08 2.07 -16.45
C SER A 146 -6.42 3.27 -17.13
N ILE A 147 -7.05 4.45 -17.08
CA ILE A 147 -6.47 5.70 -17.59
C ILE A 147 -5.14 5.97 -16.90
N GLY A 148 -5.07 5.83 -15.57
CA GLY A 148 -3.83 5.95 -14.81
C GLY A 148 -2.72 5.05 -15.35
N VAL A 149 -2.99 3.76 -15.56
CA VAL A 149 -2.01 2.80 -16.10
C VAL A 149 -1.54 3.19 -17.51
N PHE A 150 -2.44 3.64 -18.39
CA PHE A 150 -2.08 4.08 -19.74
C PHE A 150 -1.32 5.41 -19.77
N CYS A 151 -1.59 6.30 -18.81
CA CYS A 151 -0.86 7.57 -18.67
C CYS A 151 0.49 7.39 -17.97
N GLU A 152 0.75 6.26 -17.31
CA GLU A 152 1.98 6.06 -16.53
C GLU A 152 3.28 6.24 -17.34
N PRO A 153 3.39 5.77 -18.59
CA PRO A 153 4.57 6.04 -19.43
C PRO A 153 4.80 7.52 -19.72
N LEU A 154 3.77 8.37 -19.64
CA LEU A 154 3.86 9.81 -19.90
C LEU A 154 4.43 10.61 -18.72
N ARG A 155 4.79 9.94 -17.61
CA ARG A 155 5.09 10.61 -16.35
C ARG A 155 6.38 11.44 -16.34
N ASP A 156 7.22 11.36 -17.37
CA ASP A 156 8.47 12.14 -17.55
C ASP A 156 9.24 12.44 -16.25
N GLY A 157 9.55 11.39 -15.48
CA GLY A 157 10.24 11.48 -14.18
C GLY A 157 9.36 11.88 -12.98
N ASN A 158 8.19 12.48 -13.18
CA ASN A 158 7.21 12.78 -12.13
C ASN A 158 6.34 11.57 -11.79
N ILE A 159 6.87 10.69 -10.93
CA ILE A 159 6.22 9.47 -10.46
C ILE A 159 4.82 9.69 -9.85
N HIS A 160 4.51 10.90 -9.40
CA HIS A 160 3.29 11.22 -8.69
C HIS A 160 2.08 11.53 -9.60
N ILE A 161 2.29 11.66 -10.92
CA ILE A 161 1.22 11.88 -11.90
C ILE A 161 0.17 10.76 -11.86
N VAL A 162 0.62 9.51 -11.70
CA VAL A 162 -0.27 8.33 -11.58
C VAL A 162 -0.32 7.83 -10.13
N ARG A 163 0.76 7.98 -9.38
CA ARG A 163 0.87 7.50 -7.99
C ARG A 163 0.21 8.45 -6.99
N ASN A 164 -1.12 8.58 -7.07
CA ASN A 164 -1.88 9.50 -6.23
C ASN A 164 -3.25 8.94 -5.78
N GLY A 165 -3.94 9.74 -4.99
CA GLY A 165 -5.25 9.39 -4.43
C GLY A 165 -6.37 9.26 -5.45
N PHE A 166 -6.23 9.82 -6.65
CA PHE A 166 -7.25 9.74 -7.71
C PHE A 166 -7.09 8.48 -8.54
N PHE A 167 -5.91 8.24 -9.14
CA PHE A 167 -5.70 7.10 -10.03
C PHE A 167 -5.51 5.77 -9.31
N VAL A 168 -4.94 5.77 -8.11
CA VAL A 168 -4.69 4.53 -7.34
C VAL A 168 -5.53 4.49 -6.06
N GLY A 169 -5.49 5.55 -5.25
CA GLY A 169 -6.17 5.56 -3.94
C GLY A 169 -7.67 5.28 -4.06
N PHE A 170 -8.40 6.10 -4.82
CA PHE A 170 -9.84 6.01 -4.96
C PHE A 170 -10.29 4.64 -5.52
N PRO A 171 -9.75 4.13 -6.65
CA PRO A 171 -10.19 2.84 -7.19
C PRO A 171 -10.03 1.69 -6.21
N PHE A 172 -8.87 1.54 -5.57
CA PHE A 172 -8.64 0.41 -4.66
C PHE A 172 -9.37 0.56 -3.31
N ILE A 173 -9.53 1.78 -2.80
CA ILE A 173 -10.37 2.03 -1.62
C ILE A 173 -11.84 1.71 -1.95
N PHE A 174 -12.32 2.12 -3.12
CA PHE A 174 -13.68 1.80 -3.55
C PHE A 174 -13.90 0.30 -3.70
N LEU A 175 -12.94 -0.45 -4.28
CA LEU A 175 -13.01 -1.91 -4.35
C LEU A 175 -13.13 -2.55 -2.97
N GLY A 176 -12.36 -2.09 -1.99
CA GLY A 176 -12.51 -2.50 -0.60
C GLY A 176 -13.92 -2.23 -0.05
N TYR A 177 -14.43 -1.02 -0.27
CA TYR A 177 -15.78 -0.63 0.13
C TYR A 177 -16.85 -1.52 -0.52
N TYR A 178 -16.70 -1.80 -1.82
CA TYR A 178 -17.62 -2.59 -2.63
C TYR A 178 -17.67 -4.04 -2.14
N ILE A 179 -16.51 -4.64 -1.82
CA ILE A 179 -16.41 -5.99 -1.21
C ILE A 179 -17.26 -6.08 0.07
N TYR A 180 -17.16 -5.06 0.95
CA TYR A 180 -17.91 -5.03 2.19
C TYR A 180 -19.42 -4.90 1.94
N LYS A 181 -19.86 -3.89 1.19
CA LYS A 181 -21.29 -3.59 1.01
C LYS A 181 -22.04 -4.68 0.26
N HIS A 182 -21.40 -5.34 -0.71
CA HIS A 182 -22.04 -6.40 -1.51
C HIS A 182 -21.84 -7.82 -0.98
N ASN A 183 -21.20 -7.97 0.18
CA ASN A 183 -20.91 -9.26 0.83
C ASN A 183 -20.14 -10.23 -0.08
N LEU A 184 -19.17 -9.73 -0.85
CA LEU A 184 -18.46 -10.54 -1.87
C LEU A 184 -17.65 -11.69 -1.26
N ILE A 185 -17.26 -11.59 0.01
CA ILE A 185 -16.57 -12.67 0.76
C ILE A 185 -17.42 -13.95 0.80
N LEU A 186 -18.73 -13.81 1.03
CA LEU A 186 -19.63 -14.96 1.10
C LEU A 186 -19.97 -15.50 -0.30
N LYS A 187 -20.13 -14.60 -1.28
CA LYS A 187 -20.59 -14.93 -2.64
C LYS A 187 -19.51 -15.56 -3.54
N SER A 188 -18.23 -15.30 -3.28
CA SER A 188 -17.15 -15.71 -4.17
C SER A 188 -16.64 -17.12 -3.85
N GLY A 189 -16.53 -18.01 -4.85
CA GLY A 189 -15.99 -19.37 -4.67
C GLY A 189 -14.46 -19.37 -4.49
N SER A 190 -13.94 -20.18 -3.55
CA SER A 190 -12.49 -20.22 -3.26
C SER A 190 -11.63 -20.66 -4.45
N ILE A 191 -12.12 -21.62 -5.24
CA ILE A 191 -11.42 -22.09 -6.46
C ILE A 191 -11.37 -20.98 -7.51
N THR A 192 -12.50 -20.30 -7.74
CA THR A 192 -12.57 -19.15 -8.67
C THR A 192 -11.62 -18.04 -8.23
N LEU A 193 -11.56 -17.72 -6.94
CA LEU A 193 -10.63 -16.73 -6.41
C LEU A 193 -9.17 -17.17 -6.62
N ALA A 194 -8.83 -18.42 -6.31
CA ALA A 194 -7.48 -18.93 -6.54
C ALA A 194 -7.07 -18.87 -8.02
N ALA A 195 -7.99 -19.23 -8.93
CA ALA A 195 -7.76 -19.13 -10.37
C ALA A 195 -7.58 -17.67 -10.83
N LEU A 196 -8.41 -16.74 -10.34
CA LEU A 196 -8.27 -15.30 -10.64
C LEU A 196 -6.95 -14.73 -10.11
N ILE A 197 -6.54 -15.12 -8.91
CA ILE A 197 -5.26 -14.71 -8.32
C ILE A 197 -4.11 -15.25 -9.16
N ALA A 198 -4.10 -16.54 -9.50
CA ALA A 198 -3.06 -17.15 -10.31
C ALA A 198 -2.96 -16.49 -11.69
N LEU A 199 -4.10 -16.34 -12.39
CA LEU A 199 -4.14 -15.71 -13.71
C LEU A 199 -3.67 -14.26 -13.66
N SER A 200 -4.15 -13.47 -12.70
CA SER A 200 -3.75 -12.06 -12.57
C SER A 200 -2.28 -11.88 -12.15
N LEU A 201 -1.71 -12.79 -11.37
CA LEU A 201 -0.27 -12.78 -11.08
C LEU A 201 0.56 -13.11 -12.32
N ILE A 202 0.13 -14.08 -13.13
CA ILE A 202 0.76 -14.37 -14.43
C ILE A 202 0.68 -13.14 -15.34
N THR A 203 -0.50 -12.52 -15.46
CA THR A 203 -0.67 -11.28 -16.23
C THR A 203 0.24 -10.15 -15.71
N SER A 204 0.40 -10.02 -14.39
CA SER A 204 1.32 -9.03 -13.79
C SER A 204 2.78 -9.29 -14.20
N CYS A 205 3.20 -10.56 -14.23
CA CYS A 205 4.52 -10.95 -14.71
C CYS A 205 4.70 -10.63 -16.21
N ILE A 206 3.66 -10.80 -17.02
CA ILE A 206 3.68 -10.44 -18.45
C ILE A 206 3.75 -8.91 -18.63
N GLU A 207 2.89 -8.16 -17.94
CA GLU A 207 2.87 -6.69 -18.00
C GLU A 207 4.21 -6.09 -17.51
N SER A 208 4.78 -6.65 -16.44
CA SER A 208 6.10 -6.23 -15.96
C SER A 208 7.21 -6.58 -16.97
N SER A 209 7.15 -7.71 -17.66
CA SER A 209 8.13 -8.07 -18.70
C SER A 209 8.04 -7.11 -19.88
N TYR A 210 6.83 -6.80 -20.34
CA TYR A 210 6.64 -5.79 -21.39
C TYR A 210 7.14 -4.39 -20.95
N ALA A 211 6.95 -4.02 -19.69
CA ALA A 211 7.52 -2.79 -19.14
C ALA A 211 9.05 -2.80 -19.18
N LYS A 212 9.68 -3.94 -18.88
CA LYS A 212 11.14 -4.13 -18.94
C LYS A 212 11.68 -3.90 -20.35
N ASP A 213 11.01 -4.46 -21.35
CA ASP A 213 11.43 -4.36 -22.76
C ASP A 213 11.36 -2.90 -23.25
N MET A 214 10.42 -2.12 -22.70
CA MET A 214 10.32 -0.67 -22.91
C MET A 214 11.28 0.14 -22.02
N CYS A 215 12.19 -0.52 -21.30
CA CYS A 215 13.11 0.07 -20.31
C CYS A 215 12.40 0.95 -19.27
N PHE A 216 11.17 0.58 -18.90
CA PHE A 216 10.28 1.37 -18.06
C PHE A 216 9.87 0.60 -16.80
N VAL A 217 10.12 1.19 -15.63
CA VAL A 217 9.67 0.63 -14.35
C VAL A 217 8.26 1.13 -14.06
N ARG A 218 7.26 0.26 -14.22
CA ARG A 218 5.87 0.54 -13.82
C ARG A 218 5.66 0.33 -12.33
N ASP A 219 4.91 1.24 -11.72
CA ASP A 219 4.34 1.12 -10.39
C ASP A 219 2.94 0.50 -10.43
N THR A 220 2.22 0.60 -11.55
CA THR A 220 0.85 0.09 -11.69
C THR A 220 0.66 -0.82 -12.92
N TYR A 221 -0.14 -1.87 -12.76
CA TYR A 221 -0.53 -2.81 -13.82
C TYR A 221 -2.05 -3.02 -13.83
N LEU A 222 -2.63 -3.25 -15.00
CA LEU A 222 -4.07 -3.49 -15.13
C LEU A 222 -4.49 -4.72 -14.33
N SER A 223 -3.67 -5.76 -14.29
CA SER A 223 -3.91 -6.97 -13.50
C SER A 223 -4.22 -6.71 -12.01
N LEU A 224 -3.66 -5.63 -11.43
CA LEU A 224 -3.76 -5.36 -9.99
C LEU A 224 -5.20 -5.09 -9.56
N ILE A 225 -6.02 -4.50 -10.43
CA ILE A 225 -7.43 -4.19 -10.14
C ILE A 225 -8.28 -5.45 -9.94
N VAL A 226 -7.84 -6.58 -10.49
CA VAL A 226 -8.47 -7.90 -10.29
C VAL A 226 -7.74 -8.66 -9.19
N CYS A 227 -6.41 -8.69 -9.21
CA CYS A 227 -5.58 -9.46 -8.30
C CYS A 227 -5.82 -9.07 -6.84
N CYS A 228 -5.72 -7.78 -6.53
CA CYS A 228 -5.74 -7.30 -5.15
C CYS A 228 -7.09 -7.53 -4.45
N PRO A 229 -8.26 -7.16 -5.02
CA PRO A 229 -9.53 -7.52 -4.39
C PRO A 229 -9.73 -9.03 -4.30
N ALA A 230 -9.31 -9.83 -5.28
CA ALA A 230 -9.41 -11.30 -5.19
C ALA A 230 -8.58 -11.87 -4.03
N ILE A 231 -7.34 -11.41 -3.85
CA ILE A 231 -6.49 -11.78 -2.70
C ILE A 231 -7.15 -11.39 -1.38
N ILE A 232 -7.69 -10.17 -1.26
CA ILE A 232 -8.32 -9.73 -0.01
C ILE A 232 -9.58 -10.55 0.30
N ILE A 233 -10.42 -10.84 -0.70
CA ILE A 233 -11.58 -11.70 -0.53
C ILE A 233 -11.13 -13.10 -0.07
N PHE A 234 -10.10 -13.67 -0.69
CA PHE A 234 -9.56 -14.98 -0.32
C PHE A 234 -9.02 -15.01 1.12
N VAL A 235 -8.21 -14.03 1.50
CA VAL A 235 -7.65 -13.88 2.85
C VAL A 235 -8.78 -13.76 3.90
N PHE A 236 -9.82 -12.96 3.62
CA PHE A 236 -10.95 -12.82 4.53
C PHE A 236 -11.83 -14.07 4.59
N LYS A 237 -12.01 -14.79 3.48
CA LYS A 237 -12.79 -16.02 3.45
C LYS A 237 -12.15 -17.14 4.28
N HIS A 238 -10.82 -17.21 4.30
CA HIS A 238 -10.04 -18.18 5.08
C HIS A 238 -9.48 -17.57 6.38
N SER A 239 -10.11 -16.51 6.90
CA SER A 239 -9.60 -15.83 8.08
C SER A 239 -9.93 -16.58 9.37
N SER A 240 -8.95 -16.62 10.27
CA SER A 240 -9.11 -17.10 11.63
C SER A 240 -9.26 -15.94 12.59
N TYR A 241 -10.29 -16.03 13.43
CA TYR A 241 -10.61 -15.03 14.44
C TYR A 241 -10.20 -15.53 15.83
N ARG A 242 -9.54 -14.67 16.61
CA ARG A 242 -9.14 -14.98 17.99
C ARG A 242 -9.46 -13.82 18.92
N MET A 243 -9.61 -14.13 20.21
CA MET A 243 -9.67 -13.09 21.24
C MET A 243 -8.39 -12.22 21.19
N PRO A 244 -8.52 -10.89 21.22
CA PRO A 244 -7.36 -10.02 21.22
C PRO A 244 -6.51 -10.30 22.46
N ASN A 245 -5.23 -10.58 22.25
CA ASN A 245 -4.24 -10.57 23.30
C ASN A 245 -3.14 -9.54 22.96
N THR A 246 -2.28 -9.30 23.93
CA THR A 246 -1.19 -8.32 23.84
C THR A 246 -0.28 -8.60 22.64
N TYR A 247 0.09 -9.87 22.40
CA TYR A 247 0.93 -10.29 21.27
C TYR A 247 0.28 -10.04 19.91
N LEU A 248 -0.98 -10.44 19.72
CA LEU A 248 -1.72 -10.25 18.47
C LEU A 248 -1.93 -8.77 18.15
N THR A 249 -2.05 -7.94 19.20
CA THR A 249 -2.11 -6.48 19.04
C THR A 249 -0.79 -5.93 18.50
N TYR A 250 0.35 -6.44 18.93
CA TYR A 250 1.65 -6.08 18.37
C TYR A 250 1.78 -6.50 16.92
N LEU A 251 1.44 -7.75 16.60
CA LEU A 251 1.53 -8.26 15.23
C LEU A 251 0.76 -7.39 14.22
N SER A 252 -0.40 -6.89 14.63
CA SER A 252 -1.21 -6.03 13.78
C SER A 252 -0.67 -4.65 13.50
N SER A 253 0.11 -4.14 14.46
CA SER A 253 0.78 -2.85 14.36
C SER A 253 2.14 -3.01 13.66
N LEU A 254 2.67 -4.25 13.63
CA LEU A 254 3.98 -4.57 13.08
C LEU A 254 4.04 -4.31 11.58
N GLY A 255 3.02 -4.70 10.80
CA GLY A 255 2.99 -4.40 9.37
C GLY A 255 3.09 -2.88 9.09
N SER A 256 2.23 -2.08 9.74
CA SER A 256 2.30 -0.62 9.60
C SER A 256 3.64 -0.05 10.08
N ALA A 257 4.18 -0.55 11.19
CA ALA A 257 5.45 -0.08 11.73
C ALA A 257 6.62 -0.37 10.77
N ILE A 258 6.69 -1.59 10.21
CA ILE A 258 7.69 -1.96 9.20
C ILE A 258 7.54 -1.05 7.99
N TYR A 259 6.31 -0.87 7.50
CA TYR A 259 6.03 0.01 6.38
C TYR A 259 6.51 1.44 6.63
N PHE A 260 6.36 2.00 7.82
CA PHE A 260 6.80 3.37 8.05
C PHE A 260 8.32 3.51 8.24
N ILE A 261 8.97 2.56 8.92
CA ILE A 261 10.39 2.67 9.29
C ILE A 261 11.36 2.08 8.27
N HIS A 262 10.93 1.18 7.38
CA HIS A 262 11.88 0.47 6.50
C HIS A 262 12.72 1.42 5.66
N TYR A 263 12.15 2.51 5.13
CA TYR A 263 12.89 3.44 4.29
C TYR A 263 14.03 4.14 5.04
N PHE A 264 13.88 4.40 6.34
CA PHE A 264 14.98 4.87 7.18
C PHE A 264 16.15 3.89 7.22
N VAL A 265 15.87 2.60 7.40
CA VAL A 265 16.90 1.55 7.38
C VAL A 265 17.58 1.50 6.01
N ILE A 266 16.81 1.61 4.93
CA ILE A 266 17.33 1.64 3.55
C ILE A 266 18.28 2.81 3.35
N ILE A 267 17.89 4.04 3.74
CA ILE A 267 18.72 5.23 3.60
C ILE A 267 20.02 5.08 4.42
N LYS A 268 19.93 4.63 5.67
CA LYS A 268 21.12 4.53 6.54
C LYS A 268 22.11 3.44 6.09
N LEU A 269 21.62 2.40 5.43
CA LEU A 269 22.46 1.37 4.83
C LEU A 269 22.86 1.68 3.38
N TRP A 270 22.38 2.77 2.79
CA TRP A 270 22.65 3.12 1.40
C TRP A 270 24.15 3.39 1.14
N GLY A 271 24.82 4.06 2.09
CA GLY A 271 26.24 4.37 2.00
C GLY A 271 27.18 3.18 2.23
N ILE A 272 26.66 2.03 2.63
CA ILE A 272 27.44 0.80 2.76
C ILE A 272 27.42 0.12 1.38
N SER A 273 28.59 -0.08 0.78
CA SER A 273 28.76 -0.72 -0.53
C SER A 273 28.43 -2.22 -0.50
N MET A 274 27.16 -2.53 -0.24
CA MET A 274 26.60 -3.87 -0.21
C MET A 274 25.83 -4.13 -1.50
N PRO A 275 26.15 -5.19 -2.26
CA PRO A 275 25.40 -5.54 -3.45
C PRO A 275 23.94 -5.85 -3.09
N TYR A 276 23.02 -5.56 -4.01
CA TYR A 276 21.58 -5.84 -3.90
C TYR A 276 21.34 -7.36 -3.92
N THR A 277 21.51 -7.96 -2.75
CA THR A 277 21.51 -9.40 -2.51
C THR A 277 20.50 -9.76 -1.42
N ILE A 278 20.21 -11.06 -1.30
CA ILE A 278 19.34 -11.58 -0.26
C ILE A 278 19.87 -11.28 1.15
N ILE A 279 21.19 -11.17 1.30
CA ILE A 279 21.85 -10.80 2.56
C ILE A 279 21.48 -9.37 2.93
N ARG A 280 21.66 -8.42 2.00
CA ARG A 280 21.28 -7.00 2.22
C ARG A 280 19.80 -6.87 2.57
N PHE A 281 18.94 -7.59 1.86
CA PHE A 281 17.51 -7.65 2.16
C PHE A 281 17.22 -8.20 3.57
N GLY A 282 17.87 -9.30 3.96
CA GLY A 282 17.72 -9.89 5.29
C GLY A 282 18.11 -8.92 6.40
N VAL A 283 19.23 -8.19 6.24
CA VAL A 283 19.67 -7.17 7.20
C VAL A 283 18.65 -6.04 7.30
N ILE A 284 18.17 -5.52 6.17
CA ILE A 284 17.17 -4.43 6.15
C ILE A 284 15.87 -4.87 6.82
N LEU A 285 15.38 -6.07 6.49
CA LEU A 285 14.16 -6.62 7.08
C LEU A 285 14.33 -6.82 8.59
N PHE A 286 15.44 -7.41 9.02
CA PHE A 286 15.73 -7.65 10.43
C PHE A 286 15.76 -6.35 11.25
N LEU A 287 16.52 -5.35 10.78
CA LEU A 287 16.59 -4.04 11.45
C LEU A 287 15.24 -3.32 11.42
N SER A 288 14.48 -3.42 10.32
CA SER A 288 13.14 -2.84 10.23
C SER A 288 12.18 -3.46 11.26
N ILE A 289 12.24 -4.77 11.46
CA ILE A 289 11.45 -5.48 12.48
C ILE A 289 11.85 -5.01 13.89
N ILE A 290 13.14 -4.94 14.19
CA ILE A 290 13.64 -4.47 15.50
C ILE A 290 13.12 -3.05 15.80
N LEU A 291 13.33 -2.11 14.87
CA LEU A 291 12.87 -0.73 15.05
C LEU A 291 11.34 -0.64 15.16
N SER A 292 10.61 -1.51 14.44
CA SER A 292 9.16 -1.59 14.53
C SER A 292 8.67 -1.96 15.93
N VAL A 293 9.36 -2.87 16.63
CA VAL A 293 9.02 -3.23 18.01
C VAL A 293 9.16 -2.01 18.94
N PHE A 294 10.22 -1.21 18.78
CA PHE A 294 10.40 0.04 19.53
C PHE A 294 9.28 1.05 19.24
N ILE A 295 8.93 1.25 17.96
CA ILE A 295 7.85 2.17 17.56
C ILE A 295 6.51 1.73 18.16
N ILE A 296 6.20 0.43 18.13
CA ILE A 296 4.98 -0.11 18.74
C ILE A 296 4.95 0.17 20.24
N TYR A 297 6.08 0.04 20.94
CA TYR A 297 6.17 0.34 22.36
C TYR A 297 5.91 1.83 22.65
N ILE A 298 6.52 2.74 21.88
CA ILE A 298 6.33 4.18 22.00
C ILE A 298 4.87 4.56 21.68
N ASN A 299 4.29 3.97 20.63
CA ASN A 299 2.92 4.29 20.19
C ASN A 299 1.85 3.95 21.23
N LYS A 300 2.13 3.06 22.19
CA LYS A 300 1.24 2.80 23.32
C LYS A 300 1.04 4.03 24.21
N ARG A 301 2.11 4.82 24.36
CA ARG A 301 2.11 6.03 25.17
C ARG A 301 1.66 7.22 24.35
N ILE A 302 2.18 7.34 23.12
CA ILE A 302 1.97 8.49 22.24
C ILE A 302 1.38 7.97 20.92
N LYS A 303 0.03 7.95 20.83
CA LYS A 303 -0.75 7.33 19.73
C LYS A 303 -0.73 8.15 18.43
N ILE A 304 0.45 8.42 17.90
CA ILE A 304 0.68 9.28 16.74
C ILE A 304 1.51 8.61 15.63
N PHE A 305 2.13 7.46 15.91
CA PHE A 305 3.08 6.81 14.99
C PHE A 305 2.43 5.73 14.11
N LEU A 306 1.40 5.02 14.61
CA LEU A 306 0.73 3.89 13.94
C LEU A 306 -0.79 4.00 14.00
#